data_AF-A0A0T5Z4P8-F1
#
_entry.id   AF-A0A0T5Z4P8-F1
#
_cell.length_a   1.000
_cell.length_b   1.000
_cell.length_c   1.000
_cell.angle_alpha   90.00
_cell.angle_beta   90.00
_cell.angle_gamma   90.00
#
_symmetry.space_group_name_H-M   'P 1'
#
loop_
_entity.id
_entity.type
_entity.pdbx_description
1 polymer ?
#
loop_
_entity_poly.entity_id
_entity_poly.type
_entity_poly.pdbx_seq_one_letter_code
_entity_poly.pdbx_strand_id
1 'polypeptide(L)'
;DQEKAAKLAQKLQKGKGFDLDDFREQMLQMSKMGGISSLIDKLPGMGNLPDKVKNQVNDKEIGRLIAIVNSMTPKERRFPAIIKGSRKRRIANGSGTQVQDVNRLLKQFTQMQKMMKKMKGGGMEKMLRRMGGRLPGGLPGGPGGDGFPF
;
A
#
# COMPACT_ATOMS: atom_id res chain seq x y z
N ASP A 1 -16.86 -7.07 -1.85
CA ASP A 1 -15.78 -6.20 -1.31
C ASP A 1 -15.42 -6.37 0.16
N GLN A 2 -16.35 -6.75 1.05
CA GLN A 2 -16.06 -6.90 2.49
C GLN A 2 -15.04 -7.99 2.85
N GLU A 3 -15.00 -9.11 2.13
CA GLU A 3 -14.04 -10.18 2.40
C GLU A 3 -12.57 -9.78 2.16
N LYS A 4 -12.30 -8.89 1.20
CA LYS A 4 -10.94 -8.41 0.90
C LYS A 4 -10.46 -7.45 1.98
N ALA A 5 -11.34 -6.57 2.44
CA ALA A 5 -11.07 -5.68 3.57
C ALA A 5 -10.81 -6.47 4.87
N ALA A 6 -11.62 -7.51 5.12
CA ALA A 6 -11.45 -8.39 6.29
C ALA A 6 -10.16 -9.21 6.22
N LYS A 7 -9.78 -9.74 5.04
CA LYS A 7 -8.51 -10.45 4.84
C LYS A 7 -7.30 -9.53 5.01
N LEU A 8 -7.39 -8.29 4.53
CA LEU A 8 -6.33 -7.29 4.71
C LEU A 8 -6.18 -6.92 6.18
N ALA A 9 -7.29 -6.68 6.90
CA ALA A 9 -7.30 -6.42 8.34
C ALA A 9 -6.75 -7.60 9.15
N GLN A 10 -7.13 -8.84 8.82
CA GLN A 10 -6.58 -10.04 9.45
C GLN A 10 -5.09 -10.25 9.17
N LYS A 11 -4.61 -10.00 7.94
CA LYS A 11 -3.17 -10.08 7.61
C LYS A 11 -2.37 -9.01 8.37
N LEU A 12 -2.92 -7.79 8.51
CA LEU A 12 -2.34 -6.72 9.31
C LEU A 12 -2.27 -7.10 10.81
N GLN A 13 -3.34 -7.70 11.37
CA GLN A 13 -3.38 -8.20 12.75
C GLN A 13 -2.45 -9.40 12.98
N LYS A 14 -2.34 -10.35 12.04
CA LYS A 14 -1.60 -11.62 12.20
C LYS A 14 -0.07 -11.51 12.18
N GLY A 15 0.52 -10.33 12.29
CA GLY A 15 1.98 -10.21 12.40
C GLY A 15 2.77 -10.47 11.09
N LYS A 16 2.23 -11.25 10.14
CA LYS A 16 2.87 -11.55 8.85
C LYS A 16 3.21 -10.25 8.13
N GLY A 17 4.50 -10.04 7.89
CA GLY A 17 4.99 -8.86 7.20
C GLY A 17 4.41 -8.78 5.79
N PHE A 18 4.22 -7.57 5.30
CA PHE A 18 3.82 -7.30 3.93
C PHE A 18 4.84 -7.93 2.96
N ASP A 19 4.41 -8.86 2.10
CA ASP A 19 5.27 -9.60 1.16
C ASP A 19 4.92 -9.35 -0.32
N LEU A 20 5.66 -9.96 -1.25
CA LEU A 20 5.45 -9.73 -2.69
C LEU A 20 4.16 -10.36 -3.23
N ASP A 21 3.60 -11.37 -2.56
CA ASP A 21 2.29 -11.91 -2.96
C ASP A 21 1.18 -10.90 -2.58
N ASP A 22 1.28 -10.27 -1.40
CA ASP A 22 0.39 -9.16 -1.03
C ASP A 22 0.51 -7.99 -2.02
N PHE A 23 1.74 -7.64 -2.42
CA PHE A 23 1.98 -6.60 -3.42
C PHE A 23 1.32 -6.90 -4.76
N ARG A 24 1.44 -8.15 -5.24
CA ARG A 24 0.77 -8.61 -6.45
C ARG A 24 -0.75 -8.54 -6.33
N GLU A 25 -1.32 -8.95 -5.20
CA GLU A 25 -2.76 -8.88 -4.96
C GLU A 25 -3.26 -7.43 -5.05
N GLN A 26 -2.53 -6.47 -4.48
CA GLN A 26 -2.86 -5.04 -4.57
C GLN A 26 -2.78 -4.52 -6.01
N MET A 27 -1.72 -4.86 -6.76
CA MET A 27 -1.60 -4.49 -8.18
C MET A 27 -2.73 -5.07 -9.03
N LEU A 28 -3.13 -6.32 -8.79
CA LEU A 28 -4.26 -6.95 -9.46
C LEU A 28 -5.59 -6.24 -9.15
N GLN A 29 -5.78 -5.77 -7.92
CA GLN A 29 -6.96 -5.00 -7.53
C GLN A 29 -6.98 -3.63 -8.23
N MET A 30 -5.83 -2.95 -8.30
CA MET A 30 -5.71 -1.69 -9.04
C MET A 30 -5.96 -1.85 -10.54
N SER A 31 -5.46 -2.92 -11.14
CA SER A 31 -5.74 -3.25 -12.55
C SER A 31 -7.23 -3.55 -12.78
N LYS A 32 -7.89 -4.30 -11.88
CA LYS A 32 -9.32 -4.63 -11.99
C LYS A 32 -10.26 -3.45 -11.79
N MET A 33 -9.85 -2.44 -11.03
CA MET A 33 -10.64 -1.21 -10.86
C MET A 33 -10.47 -0.22 -12.02
N GLY A 34 -9.68 -0.53 -13.06
CA GLY A 34 -9.48 0.35 -14.21
C GLY A 34 -8.45 1.46 -13.98
N GLY A 35 -7.47 1.22 -13.12
CA GLY A 35 -6.40 2.19 -12.84
C GLY A 35 -6.92 3.50 -12.22
N ILE A 36 -6.02 4.49 -12.12
CA ILE A 36 -6.34 5.84 -11.66
C ILE A 36 -7.48 6.49 -12.49
N SER A 37 -7.80 5.99 -13.69
CA SER A 37 -8.91 6.49 -14.52
C SER A 37 -10.25 6.48 -13.80
N SER A 38 -10.62 5.38 -13.14
CA SER A 38 -11.93 5.28 -12.47
C SER A 38 -12.05 6.15 -11.22
N LEU A 39 -10.91 6.58 -10.64
CA LEU A 39 -10.85 7.58 -9.58
C LEU A 39 -10.86 9.01 -10.15
N ILE A 40 -10.18 9.27 -11.27
CA ILE A 40 -10.21 10.56 -11.98
C ILE A 40 -11.62 10.85 -12.50
N ASP A 41 -12.34 9.85 -13.02
CA ASP A 41 -13.70 10.01 -13.53
C ASP A 41 -14.73 10.31 -12.42
N LYS A 42 -14.33 10.15 -11.15
CA LYS A 42 -15.13 10.50 -9.96
C LYS A 42 -14.70 11.81 -9.30
N LEU A 43 -13.65 12.48 -9.80
CA LEU A 43 -13.22 13.78 -9.31
C LEU A 43 -13.83 14.91 -10.15
N PRO A 44 -14.66 15.80 -9.56
CA PRO A 44 -15.23 16.92 -10.31
C PRO A 44 -14.11 17.86 -10.79
N GLY A 45 -14.08 18.17 -12.08
CA GLY A 45 -13.13 19.13 -12.67
C GLY A 45 -11.94 18.56 -13.46
N MET A 46 -11.80 17.23 -13.60
CA MET A 46 -10.73 16.59 -14.41
C MET A 46 -11.22 15.86 -15.67
N GLY A 47 -12.42 16.20 -16.16
CA GLY A 47 -13.05 15.57 -17.33
C GLY A 47 -12.34 15.76 -18.69
N ASN A 48 -11.44 16.75 -18.81
CA ASN A 48 -10.87 17.16 -20.12
C ASN A 48 -9.54 16.49 -20.50
N LEU A 49 -9.04 15.51 -19.73
CA LEU A 49 -7.88 14.73 -20.13
C LEU A 49 -8.30 13.65 -21.16
N PRO A 50 -7.60 13.52 -22.31
CA PRO A 50 -7.97 12.53 -23.33
C PRO A 50 -7.97 11.10 -22.79
N ASP A 51 -9.01 10.32 -23.07
CA ASP A 51 -9.18 8.93 -22.58
C ASP A 51 -8.02 8.00 -22.93
N LYS A 52 -7.32 8.29 -24.03
CA LYS A 52 -6.11 7.57 -24.45
C LYS A 52 -4.94 7.78 -23.48
N VAL A 53 -4.81 8.97 -22.89
CA VAL A 53 -3.74 9.29 -21.92
C VAL A 53 -4.08 8.71 -20.53
N LYS A 54 -5.36 8.70 -20.15
CA LYS A 54 -5.84 8.11 -18.89
C LYS A 54 -5.64 6.58 -18.85
N ASN A 55 -5.96 5.87 -19.93
CA ASN A 55 -6.01 4.40 -19.94
C ASN A 55 -4.73 3.70 -20.42
N GLN A 56 -3.87 4.34 -21.23
CA GLN A 56 -2.73 3.61 -21.84
C GLN A 56 -1.50 3.45 -20.97
N VAL A 57 -1.34 4.27 -19.91
CA VAL A 57 -0.05 4.36 -19.21
C VAL A 57 0.03 3.42 -18.00
N ASN A 58 -1.10 3.04 -17.39
CA ASN A 58 -1.06 2.24 -16.16
C ASN A 58 -1.24 0.72 -16.39
N ASP A 59 -2.11 0.28 -17.29
CA ASP A 59 -2.48 -1.15 -17.36
C ASP A 59 -1.35 -2.03 -17.92
N LYS A 60 -0.64 -1.56 -18.94
CA LYS A 60 0.50 -2.30 -19.51
C LYS A 60 1.66 -2.39 -18.53
N GLU A 61 1.91 -1.33 -17.76
CA GLU A 61 2.96 -1.32 -16.75
C GLU A 61 2.62 -2.22 -15.57
N ILE A 62 1.38 -2.15 -15.06
CA ILE A 62 0.90 -3.05 -14.00
C ILE A 62 0.96 -4.51 -14.46
N GLY A 63 0.57 -4.81 -15.70
CA GLY A 63 0.70 -6.14 -16.28
C GLY A 63 2.14 -6.67 -16.27
N ARG A 64 3.12 -5.83 -16.63
CA ARG A 64 4.55 -6.20 -16.55
C ARG A 64 5.00 -6.44 -15.10
N LEU A 65 4.59 -5.61 -14.15
CA LEU A 65 4.95 -5.80 -12.74
C LEU A 65 4.37 -7.12 -12.19
N ILE A 66 3.12 -7.44 -12.55
CA ILE A 66 2.49 -8.72 -12.19
C ILE A 66 3.25 -9.90 -12.81
N ALA A 67 3.64 -9.80 -14.08
CA ALA A 67 4.43 -10.82 -14.75
C ALA A 67 5.77 -11.07 -14.03
N ILE A 68 6.48 -10.01 -13.63
CA ILE A 68 7.73 -10.11 -12.86
C ILE A 68 7.52 -10.89 -11.55
N VAL A 69 6.47 -10.58 -10.78
CA VAL A 69 6.19 -11.29 -9.51
C VAL A 69 5.80 -12.75 -9.76
N ASN A 70 5.04 -13.02 -10.82
CA ASN A 70 4.66 -14.39 -11.20
C ASN A 70 5.87 -15.27 -11.50
N SER A 71 6.92 -14.71 -12.10
CA SER A 71 8.17 -15.43 -12.43
C SER A 71 9.10 -15.65 -11.22
N MET A 72 8.69 -15.26 -10.02
CA MET A 72 9.39 -15.57 -8.76
C MET A 72 8.88 -16.86 -8.13
N THR A 73 9.76 -17.54 -7.41
CA THR A 73 9.41 -18.69 -6.56
C THR A 73 8.75 -18.25 -5.26
N PRO A 74 7.95 -19.11 -4.58
CA PRO A 74 7.32 -18.77 -3.30
C PRO A 74 8.31 -18.29 -2.22
N LYS A 75 9.51 -18.88 -2.20
CA LYS A 75 10.58 -18.47 -1.27
C LYS A 75 11.06 -17.04 -1.55
N GLU A 76 11.20 -16.67 -2.82
CA GLU A 76 11.62 -15.32 -3.22
C GLU A 76 10.54 -14.28 -2.93
N ARG A 77 9.25 -14.64 -3.07
CA ARG A 77 8.15 -13.72 -2.75
C ARG A 77 8.04 -13.40 -1.26
N ARG A 78 8.27 -14.40 -0.41
CA ARG A 78 8.30 -14.25 1.05
C ARG A 78 9.57 -13.56 1.55
N PHE A 79 10.70 -13.78 0.87
CA PHE A 79 12.00 -13.24 1.27
C PHE A 79 12.69 -12.49 0.11
N PRO A 80 12.24 -11.28 -0.24
CA PRO A 80 12.74 -10.55 -1.42
C PRO A 80 14.24 -10.22 -1.35
N ALA A 81 14.82 -10.17 -0.15
CA ALA A 81 16.25 -9.93 0.07
C ALA A 81 17.18 -10.99 -0.57
N ILE A 82 16.67 -12.19 -0.86
CA ILE A 82 17.47 -13.24 -1.52
C ILE A 82 17.61 -13.02 -3.02
N ILE A 83 16.81 -12.12 -3.62
CA ILE A 83 16.77 -11.85 -5.06
C ILE A 83 17.99 -10.99 -5.46
N LYS A 84 19.11 -11.68 -5.71
CA LYS A 84 20.39 -11.10 -6.19
C LYS A 84 20.60 -11.36 -7.68
N GLY A 85 21.77 -11.02 -8.22
CA GLY A 85 22.09 -11.02 -9.67
C GLY A 85 21.56 -12.21 -10.47
N SER A 86 21.95 -13.44 -10.12
CA SER A 86 21.49 -14.66 -10.82
C SER A 86 19.96 -14.80 -10.84
N ARG A 87 19.30 -14.60 -9.69
CA ARG A 87 17.83 -14.67 -9.57
C ARG A 87 17.14 -13.56 -10.36
N LYS A 88 17.67 -12.33 -10.33
CA LYS A 88 17.15 -11.20 -11.11
C LYS A 88 17.17 -11.50 -12.60
N ARG A 89 18.27 -12.08 -13.11
CA ARG A 89 18.38 -12.48 -14.52
C ARG A 89 17.36 -13.56 -14.89
N ARG A 90 17.21 -14.59 -14.05
CA ARG A 90 16.20 -15.63 -14.25
C ARG A 90 14.77 -15.07 -14.26
N ILE A 91 14.44 -14.20 -13.30
CA ILE A 91 13.10 -13.57 -13.20
C ILE A 91 12.83 -12.70 -14.41
N ALA A 92 13.79 -11.86 -14.82
CA ALA A 92 13.69 -11.02 -16.00
C ALA A 92 13.40 -11.84 -17.26
N ASN A 93 14.20 -12.88 -17.51
CA ASN A 93 13.99 -13.79 -18.64
C ASN A 93 12.63 -14.49 -18.58
N GLY A 94 12.23 -14.97 -17.40
CA GLY A 94 10.95 -15.66 -17.19
C GLY A 94 9.72 -14.76 -17.22
N SER A 95 9.88 -13.44 -17.23
CA SER A 95 8.77 -12.47 -17.31
C SER A 95 8.79 -11.65 -18.62
N GLY A 96 9.79 -11.88 -19.49
CA GLY A 96 9.97 -11.10 -20.72
C GLY A 96 10.36 -9.64 -20.45
N THR A 97 11.00 -9.35 -19.30
CA THR A 97 11.42 -8.00 -18.92
C THR A 97 12.93 -7.90 -18.76
N GLN A 98 13.44 -6.70 -18.46
CA GLN A 98 14.86 -6.50 -18.18
C GLN A 98 15.16 -6.63 -16.69
N VAL A 99 16.44 -6.84 -16.36
CA VAL A 99 16.93 -6.85 -14.96
C VAL A 99 16.66 -5.51 -14.26
N GLN A 100 16.64 -4.42 -15.02
CA GLN A 100 16.34 -3.08 -14.52
C GLN A 100 14.89 -2.97 -14.02
N ASP A 101 13.94 -3.61 -14.71
CA ASP A 101 12.53 -3.64 -14.31
C ASP A 101 12.35 -4.39 -12.98
N VAL A 102 13.05 -5.52 -12.83
CA VAL A 102 13.09 -6.28 -11.57
C VAL A 102 13.64 -5.42 -10.43
N ASN A 103 14.71 -4.65 -10.68
CA ASN A 103 15.26 -3.74 -9.69
C ASN A 103 14.28 -2.63 -9.29
N ARG A 104 13.56 -2.06 -10.27
CA ARG A 104 12.55 -1.02 -10.03
C ARG A 104 11.42 -1.56 -9.15
N LEU A 105 10.92 -2.75 -9.48
CA LEU A 105 9.88 -3.43 -8.70
C LEU A 105 10.33 -3.66 -7.25
N LEU A 106 11.54 -4.20 -7.03
CA LEU A 106 12.05 -4.45 -5.69
C LEU A 106 12.20 -3.17 -4.86
N LYS A 107 12.58 -2.05 -5.50
CA LYS A 107 12.64 -0.73 -4.84
C LYS A 107 11.25 -0.25 -4.44
N GLN A 108 10.27 -0.30 -5.35
CA GLN A 108 8.88 0.08 -5.09
C GLN A 108 8.28 -0.75 -3.96
N PHE A 109 8.47 -2.07 -4.00
CA PHE A 109 8.05 -2.97 -2.94
C PHE A 109 8.67 -2.60 -1.58
N THR A 110 9.98 -2.35 -1.54
CA THR A 110 10.69 -1.98 -0.30
C THR A 110 10.17 -0.66 0.29
N GLN A 111 9.86 0.32 -0.56
CA GLN A 111 9.25 1.59 -0.12
C GLN A 111 7.88 1.36 0.50
N MET A 112 7.04 0.54 -0.15
CA MET A 112 5.71 0.25 0.36
C MET A 112 5.76 -0.58 1.65
N GLN A 113 6.67 -1.55 1.73
CA GLN A 113 6.90 -2.32 2.96
C GLN A 113 7.32 -1.40 4.12
N LYS A 114 8.18 -0.40 3.88
CA LYS A 114 8.54 0.61 4.90
C LYS A 114 7.33 1.43 5.35
N MET A 115 6.47 1.84 4.41
CA MET A 115 5.25 2.57 4.72
C MET A 115 4.29 1.73 5.57
N MET A 116 4.03 0.48 5.16
CA MET A 116 3.19 -0.46 5.89
C MET A 116 3.73 -0.75 7.30
N LYS A 117 5.05 -0.87 7.45
CA LYS A 117 5.69 -1.03 8.77
C LYS A 117 5.49 0.20 9.66
N LYS A 118 5.60 1.42 9.11
CA LYS A 118 5.32 2.66 9.85
C LYS A 118 3.86 2.74 10.30
N MET A 119 2.93 2.29 9.46
CA MET A 119 1.49 2.28 9.77
C MET A 119 1.16 1.25 10.85
N LYS A 120 1.70 0.03 10.77
CA LYS A 120 1.51 -1.05 11.75
C LYS A 120 2.20 -0.78 13.10
N GLY A 121 3.31 -0.05 13.10
CA GLY A 121 4.08 0.28 14.31
C GLY A 121 3.51 1.42 15.17
N GLY A 122 2.20 1.69 15.09
CA GLY A 122 1.56 2.78 15.81
C GLY A 122 1.99 4.16 15.31
N GLY A 123 2.44 4.31 14.06
CA GLY A 123 2.82 5.62 13.51
C GLY A 123 1.62 6.57 13.44
N MET A 124 0.43 6.04 13.15
CA MET A 124 -0.82 6.80 13.20
C MET A 124 -1.22 7.12 14.64
N GLU A 125 -1.09 6.20 15.58
CA GLU A 125 -1.37 6.40 17.00
C GLU A 125 -0.41 7.40 17.66
N LYS A 126 0.90 7.35 17.32
CA LYS A 126 1.90 8.33 17.75
C LYS A 126 1.69 9.70 17.09
N MET A 127 1.22 9.73 15.84
CA MET A 127 0.83 10.98 15.17
C MET A 127 -0.42 11.57 15.82
N LEU A 128 -1.44 10.77 16.09
CA LEU A 128 -2.65 11.17 16.83
C LEU A 128 -2.32 11.63 18.24
N ARG A 129 -1.38 10.96 18.92
CA ARG A 129 -0.92 11.36 20.26
C ARG A 129 -0.07 12.63 20.23
N ARG A 130 0.74 12.85 19.19
CA ARG A 130 1.46 14.12 18.97
C ARG A 130 0.55 15.27 18.55
N MET A 131 -0.56 14.98 17.87
CA MET A 131 -1.55 15.97 17.43
C MET A 131 -2.57 16.28 18.53
N GLY A 132 -2.97 15.27 19.30
CA GLY A 132 -3.77 15.38 20.52
C GLY A 132 -3.02 15.99 21.71
N GLY A 133 -1.68 16.00 21.66
CA GLY A 133 -0.84 16.81 22.57
C GLY A 133 -0.70 18.28 22.14
N ARG A 134 -1.37 18.71 21.06
CA ARG A 134 -1.29 20.07 20.48
C ARG A 134 -2.65 20.75 20.30
N LEU A 135 -3.75 20.17 20.82
CA LEU A 135 -5.00 20.91 20.96
C LEU A 135 -4.84 21.93 22.10
N PRO A 136 -4.88 23.24 21.84
CA PRO A 136 -4.95 24.24 22.88
C PRO A 136 -6.40 24.33 23.36
N GLY A 137 -6.64 23.95 24.61
CA GLY A 137 -7.86 24.31 25.34
C GLY A 137 -9.01 23.31 25.22
N GLY A 138 -9.61 23.02 26.38
CA GLY A 138 -10.94 22.43 26.45
C GLY A 138 -11.08 21.27 27.42
N LEU A 139 -10.78 21.49 28.71
CA LEU A 139 -11.63 21.15 29.86
C LEU A 139 -10.79 21.32 31.15
N PRO A 140 -10.71 22.54 31.70
CA PRO A 140 -10.34 22.70 33.10
C PRO A 140 -11.39 21.99 33.95
N GLY A 141 -10.92 21.21 34.92
CA GLY A 141 -11.78 20.57 35.92
C GLY A 141 -12.74 21.60 36.52
N GLY A 142 -14.03 21.33 36.40
CA GLY A 142 -15.05 22.04 37.17
C GLY A 142 -14.86 21.72 38.64
N PRO A 143 -14.67 22.71 39.52
CA PRO A 143 -14.59 22.48 40.95
C PRO A 143 -15.99 22.34 41.56
N GLY A 144 -16.09 21.44 42.56
CA GLY A 144 -16.92 21.62 43.75
C GLY A 144 -18.41 21.83 43.52
N GLY A 145 -19.16 20.73 43.40
CA GLY A 145 -20.55 20.72 43.85
C GLY A 145 -20.58 20.61 45.38
N ASP A 146 -20.28 21.72 46.08
CA ASP A 146 -20.50 21.83 47.51
C ASP A 146 -21.98 22.12 47.76
N GLY A 147 -22.67 21.12 48.29
CA GLY A 147 -24.04 21.23 48.76
C GLY A 147 -24.14 22.18 49.95
N PHE A 148 -25.07 23.11 49.88
CA PHE A 148 -25.59 23.82 51.03
C PHE A 148 -26.84 23.11 51.56
N PRO A 149 -26.93 22.84 52.86
CA PRO A 149 -28.17 22.57 53.54
C PRO A 149 -28.72 23.86 54.20
N PHE A 150 -30.05 24.03 54.09
CA PHE A 150 -30.93 24.99 54.77
C PHE A 150 -30.90 26.45 54.32
#